data_AF-A0A091UNI3-F1
#
_entry.id   AF-A0A091UNI3-F1
#
_cell.length_a   1.000
_cell.length_b   1.000
_cell.length_c   1.000
_cell.angle_alpha   90.00
_cell.angle_beta   90.00
_cell.angle_gamma   90.00
#
_symmetry.space_group_name_H-M   'P 1'
#
loop_
_entity.id
_entity.type
_entity.pdbx_description
1 polymer ?
#
loop_
_entity_poly.entity_id
_entity_poly.type
_entity_poly.pdbx_seq_one_letter_code
_entity_poly.pdbx_strand_id
1 'polypeptide(L)'
;MGTKQTKGCQPGGAGESPPAHHRKKAPPRERGDFLTSLVVKSGEKFGKGGGSSLPPYHRRICMIQDMLVLVKQGKQEEATELLRHLRQDLGMESTSLDDVLYRYASFRNLVDPITHDLIISLARYIHCPKPEGDSLGAMEKLCRQLTYHLSPHSQWRRQGIMKRKPQSCLKAVLMGKPQDNTVDLSGIPLTLKDLDRVTSYLQHSSEHIDTVELCFTELTDDMLLQLLPALCVLPHLTTLSLNGNRLTKAILRDLTETLKDPKKFPSITWIDLGNNVDIFSLPQPFLVSLKRRCPKQGNLPTILEFGEGQVSDLESQDG
;
A
#
# COMPACT_ATOMS: atom_id res chain seq x y z
N MET A 1 10.39 -65.83 32.59
CA MET A 1 9.74 -66.09 31.29
C MET A 1 8.33 -66.57 31.55
N GLY A 2 7.32 -66.04 30.85
CA GLY A 2 5.96 -66.60 30.87
C GLY A 2 4.85 -65.57 31.10
N THR A 3 4.00 -65.44 30.10
CA THR A 3 2.90 -64.48 29.95
C THR A 3 1.57 -64.89 30.62
N LYS A 4 0.69 -63.88 30.83
CA LYS A 4 -0.80 -63.89 30.88
C LYS A 4 -1.52 -64.37 32.15
N GLN A 5 -2.42 -63.49 32.67
CA GLN A 5 -3.82 -63.70 33.13
C GLN A 5 -4.34 -62.32 33.65
N THR A 6 -5.43 -61.68 33.19
CA THR A 6 -6.91 -61.87 33.30
C THR A 6 -7.55 -61.98 34.69
N LYS A 7 -8.63 -61.16 34.88
CA LYS A 7 -9.66 -61.10 35.95
C LYS A 7 -9.18 -60.48 37.28
N GLY A 8 -9.91 -59.60 37.96
CA GLY A 8 -11.32 -59.21 37.91
C GLY A 8 -11.85 -59.18 39.35
N CYS A 9 -12.32 -58.02 39.83
CA CYS A 9 -13.15 -57.92 41.04
C CYS A 9 -14.02 -56.65 40.99
N GLN A 10 -15.29 -56.83 40.66
CA GLN A 10 -16.45 -56.06 41.13
C GLN A 10 -17.24 -57.01 42.08
N PRO A 11 -18.32 -56.62 42.80
CA PRO A 11 -19.11 -55.38 42.86
C PRO A 11 -19.24 -54.88 44.34
N GLY A 12 -20.01 -53.87 44.74
CA GLY A 12 -21.23 -53.30 44.19
C GLY A 12 -21.73 -52.11 45.01
N GLY A 13 -22.82 -51.54 44.52
CA GLY A 13 -23.50 -50.38 45.12
C GLY A 13 -24.36 -49.68 44.09
N ALA A 14 -25.47 -50.32 43.70
CA ALA A 14 -26.51 -49.74 42.86
C ALA A 14 -27.32 -48.70 43.66
N GLY A 15 -27.70 -47.61 42.99
CA GLY A 15 -28.54 -46.56 43.58
C GLY A 15 -28.75 -45.38 42.64
N GLU A 16 -29.51 -45.61 41.58
CA GLU A 16 -30.43 -44.71 40.82
C GLU A 16 -30.12 -43.20 40.71
N SER A 17 -29.97 -42.73 39.47
CA SER A 17 -29.97 -41.32 39.06
C SER A 17 -31.19 -41.01 38.17
N PRO A 18 -31.87 -39.86 38.37
CA PRO A 18 -32.78 -39.26 37.39
C PRO A 18 -32.31 -37.84 36.95
N PRO A 19 -32.96 -37.17 35.99
CA PRO A 19 -33.03 -37.49 34.58
C PRO A 19 -32.40 -36.39 33.68
N ALA A 20 -32.31 -36.69 32.39
CA ALA A 20 -31.70 -35.86 31.35
C ALA A 20 -32.44 -34.54 31.09
N HIS A 21 -31.70 -33.42 31.09
CA HIS A 21 -32.14 -32.15 30.51
C HIS A 21 -31.26 -31.77 29.31
N HIS A 22 -31.95 -31.62 28.18
CA HIS A 22 -31.46 -31.18 26.88
C HIS A 22 -30.67 -29.85 26.97
N ARG A 23 -29.35 -29.91 26.72
CA ARG A 23 -28.57 -28.73 26.34
C ARG A 23 -28.45 -28.65 24.82
N LYS A 24 -29.06 -27.60 24.26
CA LYS A 24 -29.00 -27.22 22.85
C LYS A 24 -27.53 -27.09 22.41
N LYS A 25 -27.11 -27.90 21.43
CA LYS A 25 -25.85 -27.71 20.70
C LYS A 25 -25.99 -26.48 19.80
N ALA A 26 -25.14 -25.49 20.02
CA ALA A 26 -24.99 -24.36 19.11
C ALA A 26 -24.41 -24.86 17.76
N PRO A 27 -24.90 -24.36 16.61
CA PRO A 27 -24.43 -24.81 15.31
C PRO A 27 -23.00 -24.31 15.02
N PRO A 28 -22.27 -24.98 14.11
CA PRO A 28 -20.92 -24.59 13.74
C PRO A 28 -20.94 -23.21 13.09
N ARG A 29 -20.06 -22.32 13.56
CA ARG A 29 -19.81 -21.01 12.96
C ARG A 29 -19.26 -21.23 11.55
N GLU A 30 -20.13 -21.12 10.56
CA GLU A 30 -19.75 -21.05 9.16
C GLU A 30 -18.76 -19.89 8.96
N ARG A 31 -17.64 -20.22 8.33
CA ARG A 31 -16.61 -19.30 7.89
C ARG A 31 -17.06 -18.75 6.53
N GLY A 32 -17.98 -17.79 6.55
CA GLY A 32 -18.49 -17.09 5.38
C GLY A 32 -18.68 -15.60 5.67
N ASP A 33 -18.33 -14.79 4.68
CA ASP A 33 -18.89 -13.44 4.45
C ASP A 33 -18.36 -12.27 5.30
N PHE A 34 -17.05 -11.99 5.18
CA PHE A 34 -16.47 -10.68 5.55
C PHE A 34 -16.27 -9.73 4.37
N LEU A 35 -16.54 -10.15 3.12
CA LEU A 35 -16.51 -9.26 1.95
C LEU A 35 -17.82 -8.46 1.80
N THR A 36 -18.86 -8.80 2.54
CA THR A 36 -20.15 -8.12 2.52
C THR A 36 -20.20 -6.82 3.33
N SER A 37 -19.24 -6.56 4.23
CA SER A 37 -19.19 -5.28 4.95
C SER A 37 -18.58 -4.13 4.14
N LEU A 38 -17.99 -4.43 2.98
CA LEU A 38 -17.52 -3.44 1.99
C LEU A 38 -18.53 -3.18 0.89
N VAL A 39 -19.71 -3.83 0.91
CA VAL A 39 -20.82 -3.47 0.03
C VAL A 39 -21.50 -2.23 0.61
N VAL A 40 -20.82 -1.10 0.47
CA VAL A 40 -21.49 0.21 0.47
C VAL A 40 -22.47 0.16 -0.70
N LYS A 41 -23.75 0.38 -0.39
CA LYS A 41 -24.86 0.57 -1.32
C LYS A 41 -24.38 1.32 -2.57
N SER A 42 -24.18 0.59 -3.66
CA SER A 42 -24.22 1.17 -5.00
C SER A 42 -25.70 1.41 -5.31
N GLY A 43 -26.10 2.67 -5.22
CA GLY A 43 -27.50 3.07 -5.36
C GLY A 43 -27.60 4.59 -5.46
N GLU A 44 -27.58 5.07 -6.70
CA GLU A 44 -28.07 6.38 -7.17
C GLU A 44 -27.49 7.65 -6.53
N LYS A 45 -26.59 8.31 -7.27
CA LYS A 45 -26.79 9.69 -7.78
C LYS A 45 -25.55 10.15 -8.56
N PHE A 46 -25.63 10.02 -9.88
CA PHE A 46 -24.90 10.94 -10.77
C PHE A 46 -25.52 12.33 -10.57
N GLY A 47 -24.90 13.17 -9.74
CA GLY A 47 -25.44 14.49 -9.41
C GLY A 47 -24.45 15.37 -8.66
N LYS A 48 -23.77 16.25 -9.42
CA LYS A 48 -23.15 17.54 -9.05
C LYS A 48 -22.66 17.70 -7.60
N GLY A 49 -21.33 17.66 -7.44
CA GLY A 49 -20.59 18.21 -6.29
C GLY A 49 -20.15 17.17 -5.28
N GLY A 50 -18.99 16.53 -5.46
CA GLY A 50 -18.49 15.58 -4.46
C GLY A 50 -17.33 14.64 -4.84
N GLY A 51 -16.70 14.80 -6.00
CA GLY A 51 -15.54 13.97 -6.38
C GLY A 51 -14.28 14.17 -5.52
N SER A 52 -14.31 15.10 -4.56
CA SER A 52 -13.17 15.51 -3.72
C SER A 52 -13.13 14.89 -2.31
N SER A 53 -14.11 14.08 -1.89
CA SER A 53 -14.16 13.58 -0.50
C SER A 53 -13.30 12.33 -0.26
N LEU A 54 -13.30 11.38 -1.19
CA LEU A 54 -12.58 10.12 -1.01
C LEU A 54 -11.08 10.27 -1.29
N PRO A 55 -10.20 9.55 -0.56
CA PRO A 55 -8.78 9.48 -0.88
C PRO A 55 -8.55 8.91 -2.29
N PRO A 56 -7.45 9.25 -2.98
CA PRO A 56 -7.19 8.78 -4.34
C PRO A 56 -7.27 7.25 -4.48
N TYR A 57 -6.64 6.51 -3.56
CA TYR A 57 -6.68 5.06 -3.59
C TYR A 57 -8.10 4.49 -3.48
N HIS A 58 -8.94 5.05 -2.60
CA HIS A 58 -10.33 4.61 -2.45
C HIS A 58 -11.11 4.79 -3.74
N ARG A 59 -10.98 5.95 -4.39
CA ARG A 59 -11.62 6.21 -5.69
C ARG A 59 -11.20 5.18 -6.73
N ARG A 60 -9.91 4.88 -6.84
CA ARG A 60 -9.35 3.88 -7.78
C ARG A 60 -9.86 2.48 -7.49
N ILE A 61 -9.94 2.09 -6.21
CA ILE A 61 -10.49 0.78 -5.80
C ILE A 61 -11.97 0.67 -6.18
N CYS A 62 -12.77 1.72 -5.97
CA CYS A 62 -14.17 1.73 -6.41
C CYS A 62 -14.26 1.52 -7.93
N MET A 63 -13.44 2.21 -8.73
CA MET A 63 -13.39 1.98 -10.18
C MET A 63 -13.08 0.51 -10.53
N ILE A 64 -12.14 -0.12 -9.81
CA ILE A 64 -11.78 -1.54 -10.03
C ILE A 64 -12.94 -2.49 -9.70
N GLN A 65 -13.64 -2.23 -8.60
CA GLN A 65 -14.78 -3.03 -8.17
C GLN A 65 -15.98 -2.85 -9.13
N ASP A 66 -16.27 -1.62 -9.52
CA ASP A 66 -17.34 -1.29 -10.46
C ASP A 66 -17.06 -1.88 -11.84
N MET A 67 -15.81 -1.84 -12.33
CA MET A 67 -15.42 -2.52 -13.57
C MET A 67 -15.72 -4.01 -13.54
N LEU A 68 -15.41 -4.69 -12.43
CA LEU A 68 -15.69 -6.11 -12.28
C LEU A 68 -17.21 -6.39 -12.33
N VAL A 69 -18.03 -5.52 -11.73
CA VAL A 69 -19.49 -5.62 -11.78
C VAL A 69 -20.00 -5.42 -13.21
N LEU A 70 -19.50 -4.42 -13.94
CA LEU A 70 -19.88 -4.15 -15.32
C LEU A 70 -19.55 -5.32 -16.25
N VAL A 71 -18.37 -5.91 -16.12
CA VAL A 71 -17.99 -7.10 -16.90
C VAL A 71 -18.89 -8.29 -16.58
N LYS A 72 -19.26 -8.51 -15.30
CA LYS A 72 -20.23 -9.55 -14.92
C LYS A 72 -21.61 -9.35 -15.54
N GLN A 73 -21.99 -8.11 -15.83
CA GLN A 73 -23.26 -7.74 -16.45
C GLN A 73 -23.19 -7.72 -17.99
N GLY A 74 -22.04 -8.04 -18.59
CA GLY A 74 -21.83 -7.97 -20.04
C GLY A 74 -21.72 -6.55 -20.60
N LYS A 75 -21.55 -5.53 -19.74
CA LYS A 75 -21.46 -4.11 -20.11
C LYS A 75 -20.03 -3.72 -20.48
N GLN A 76 -19.55 -4.27 -21.60
CA GLN A 76 -18.14 -4.18 -21.98
C GLN A 76 -17.66 -2.76 -22.28
N GLU A 77 -18.50 -1.97 -22.95
CA GLU A 77 -18.18 -0.58 -23.31
C GLU A 77 -18.03 0.29 -22.07
N GLU A 78 -18.96 0.16 -21.10
CA GLU A 78 -18.89 0.88 -19.83
C GLU A 78 -17.65 0.48 -19.02
N ALA A 79 -17.29 -0.81 -19.00
CA ALA A 79 -16.08 -1.30 -18.34
C ALA A 79 -14.80 -0.77 -19.02
N THR A 80 -14.79 -0.70 -20.35
CA THR A 80 -13.69 -0.12 -21.14
C THR A 80 -13.50 1.35 -20.83
N GLU A 81 -14.59 2.10 -20.75
CA GLU A 81 -14.54 3.51 -20.42
C GLU A 81 -14.08 3.75 -18.98
N LEU A 82 -14.51 2.92 -18.03
CA LEU A 82 -14.05 3.01 -16.65
C LEU A 82 -12.57 2.62 -16.50
N LEU A 83 -12.09 1.65 -17.28
CA LEU A 83 -10.66 1.32 -17.37
C LEU A 83 -9.86 2.50 -17.92
N ARG A 84 -10.37 3.17 -18.96
CA ARG A 84 -9.77 4.39 -19.50
C ARG A 84 -9.58 5.39 -18.37
N HIS A 85 -10.65 5.73 -17.64
CA HIS A 85 -10.59 6.65 -16.50
C HIS A 85 -9.60 6.21 -15.42
N LEU A 86 -9.56 4.93 -15.04
CA LEU A 86 -8.58 4.44 -14.07
C LEU A 86 -7.14 4.67 -14.55
N ARG A 87 -6.86 4.41 -15.83
CA ARG A 87 -5.54 4.67 -16.43
C ARG A 87 -5.20 6.15 -16.41
N GLN A 88 -6.15 7.04 -16.74
CA GLN A 88 -5.96 8.48 -16.66
C GLN A 88 -5.64 8.92 -15.23
N ASP A 89 -6.42 8.41 -14.27
CA ASP A 89 -6.30 8.73 -12.85
C ASP A 89 -4.99 8.23 -12.24
N LEU A 90 -4.39 7.16 -12.79
CA LEU A 90 -3.07 6.66 -12.41
C LEU A 90 -1.90 7.34 -13.16
N GLY A 91 -2.19 8.15 -14.18
CA GLY A 91 -1.14 8.72 -15.04
C GLY A 91 -0.58 7.75 -16.09
N MET A 92 -1.33 6.70 -16.44
CA MET A 92 -0.98 5.68 -17.44
C MET A 92 -1.58 5.95 -18.83
N GLU A 93 -1.78 7.22 -19.18
CA GLU A 93 -2.27 7.61 -20.49
C GLU A 93 -1.20 7.36 -21.56
N SER A 94 -1.53 6.58 -22.58
CA SER A 94 -0.69 6.43 -23.78
C SER A 94 0.69 5.76 -23.59
N THR A 95 0.98 5.18 -22.43
CA THR A 95 2.26 4.49 -22.18
C THR A 95 2.11 2.97 -22.29
N SER A 96 2.75 2.36 -23.30
CA SER A 96 3.12 0.94 -23.20
C SER A 96 4.21 0.78 -22.12
N LEU A 97 4.38 -0.42 -21.53
CA LEU A 97 5.46 -0.65 -20.56
C LEU A 97 6.83 -0.32 -21.19
N ASP A 98 7.00 -0.60 -22.48
CA ASP A 98 8.21 -0.25 -23.24
C ASP A 98 8.41 1.27 -23.37
N ASP A 99 7.35 2.05 -23.56
CA ASP A 99 7.47 3.52 -23.59
C ASP A 99 7.89 4.06 -22.21
N VAL A 100 7.37 3.48 -21.12
CA VAL A 100 7.75 3.83 -19.73
C VAL A 100 9.21 3.49 -19.46
N LEU A 101 9.66 2.30 -19.86
CA LEU A 101 11.00 1.80 -19.54
C LEU A 101 12.09 2.40 -20.45
N TYR A 102 11.79 2.68 -21.72
CA TYR A 102 12.81 3.06 -22.71
C TYR A 102 12.66 4.48 -23.30
N ARG A 103 11.45 5.04 -23.41
CA ARG A 103 11.23 6.34 -24.09
C ARG A 103 11.15 7.52 -23.14
N TYR A 104 10.56 7.35 -21.97
CA TYR A 104 10.39 8.40 -20.97
C TYR A 104 11.47 8.37 -19.87
N ALA A 105 12.72 8.02 -20.18
CA ALA A 105 13.83 8.06 -19.21
C ALA A 105 14.02 9.43 -18.52
N SER A 106 13.50 10.51 -19.11
CA SER A 106 13.44 11.87 -18.56
C SER A 106 12.32 12.11 -17.53
N PHE A 107 11.35 11.20 -17.43
CA PHE A 107 10.24 11.25 -16.48
C PHE A 107 10.08 9.89 -15.82
N ARG A 108 10.37 9.82 -14.52
CA ARG A 108 10.09 8.64 -13.74
C ARG A 108 8.57 8.44 -13.68
N ASN A 109 8.04 7.39 -14.31
CA ASN A 109 6.66 6.96 -14.09
C ASN A 109 6.52 6.53 -12.63
N LEU A 110 5.41 6.94 -12.01
CA LEU A 110 5.12 6.74 -10.60
C LEU A 110 4.24 5.52 -10.33
N VAL A 111 3.75 4.86 -11.37
CA VAL A 111 3.09 3.55 -11.25
C VAL A 111 4.16 2.47 -11.18
N ASP A 112 4.14 1.67 -10.12
CA ASP A 112 5.09 0.57 -9.96
C ASP A 112 4.87 -0.53 -11.02
N PRO A 113 5.92 -1.29 -11.40
CA PRO A 113 5.82 -2.30 -12.45
C PRO A 113 4.73 -3.34 -12.21
N ILE A 114 4.49 -3.72 -10.95
CA ILE A 114 3.48 -4.73 -10.61
C ILE A 114 2.09 -4.16 -10.89
N THR A 115 1.80 -2.95 -10.39
CA THR A 115 0.53 -2.25 -10.68
C THR A 115 0.36 -2.06 -12.19
N HIS A 116 1.42 -1.69 -12.91
CA HIS A 116 1.38 -1.51 -14.35
C HIS A 116 0.97 -2.80 -15.08
N ASP A 117 1.61 -3.93 -14.77
CA ASP A 117 1.32 -5.23 -15.38
C ASP A 117 -0.08 -5.75 -15.06
N LEU A 118 -0.56 -5.50 -13.83
CA LEU A 118 -1.93 -5.80 -13.43
C LEU A 118 -2.93 -4.99 -14.26
N ILE A 119 -2.70 -3.69 -14.48
CA ILE A 119 -3.56 -2.84 -15.32
C ILE A 119 -3.57 -3.30 -16.78
N ILE A 120 -2.41 -3.66 -17.36
CA ILE A 120 -2.35 -4.23 -18.72
C ILE A 120 -3.15 -5.53 -18.78
N SER A 121 -2.98 -6.40 -17.78
CA SER A 121 -3.67 -7.67 -17.73
C SER A 121 -5.19 -7.50 -17.59
N LEU A 122 -5.65 -6.52 -16.79
CA LEU A 122 -7.06 -6.14 -16.70
C LEU A 122 -7.60 -5.66 -18.06
N ALA A 123 -6.84 -4.83 -18.76
CA ALA A 123 -7.21 -4.34 -20.09
C ALA A 123 -7.41 -5.48 -21.10
N ARG A 124 -6.58 -6.53 -21.04
CA ARG A 124 -6.74 -7.71 -21.92
C ARG A 124 -8.04 -8.46 -21.65
N TYR A 125 -8.43 -8.63 -20.39
CA TYR A 125 -9.72 -9.25 -20.04
C TYR A 125 -10.91 -8.42 -20.51
N ILE A 126 -10.78 -7.08 -20.50
CA ILE A 126 -11.84 -6.18 -20.91
C ILE A 126 -11.92 -6.07 -22.45
N HIS A 127 -10.81 -5.91 -23.16
CA HIS A 127 -10.88 -5.69 -24.62
C HIS A 127 -11.05 -6.99 -25.42
N CYS A 128 -10.58 -8.12 -24.88
CA CYS A 128 -10.60 -9.41 -25.56
C CYS A 128 -11.25 -10.49 -24.67
N PRO A 129 -12.56 -10.40 -24.41
CA PRO A 129 -13.25 -11.38 -23.57
C PRO A 129 -13.20 -12.77 -24.23
N LYS A 130 -12.68 -13.76 -23.49
CA LYS A 130 -12.63 -15.14 -23.97
C LYS A 130 -14.00 -15.80 -23.82
N PRO A 131 -14.49 -16.53 -24.84
CA PRO A 131 -15.85 -17.07 -24.86
C PRO A 131 -16.11 -18.20 -23.83
N GLU A 132 -15.09 -18.84 -23.25
CA GLU A 132 -15.27 -19.98 -22.31
C GLU A 132 -14.17 -20.05 -21.22
N GLY A 133 -14.52 -20.48 -19.99
CA GLY A 133 -13.59 -20.85 -18.88
C GLY A 133 -13.62 -19.99 -17.59
N ASP A 134 -12.66 -20.21 -16.67
CA ASP A 134 -12.38 -19.43 -15.42
C ASP A 134 -11.87 -17.99 -15.69
N SER A 135 -12.22 -17.39 -16.83
CA SER A 135 -11.75 -16.05 -17.24
C SER A 135 -12.23 -14.98 -16.26
N LEU A 136 -13.49 -15.09 -15.83
CA LEU A 136 -14.07 -14.21 -14.83
C LEU A 136 -13.39 -14.39 -13.46
N GLY A 137 -13.16 -15.63 -13.01
CA GLY A 137 -12.49 -15.89 -11.73
C GLY A 137 -11.03 -15.43 -11.72
N ALA A 138 -10.34 -15.53 -12.86
CA ALA A 138 -9.02 -14.95 -13.06
C ALA A 138 -9.06 -13.41 -13.00
N MET A 139 -10.04 -12.78 -13.65
CA MET A 139 -10.25 -11.33 -13.56
C MET A 139 -10.55 -10.89 -12.11
N GLU A 140 -11.34 -11.66 -11.35
CA GLU A 140 -11.57 -11.35 -9.93
C GLU A 140 -10.28 -11.42 -9.10
N LYS A 141 -9.44 -12.43 -9.34
CA LYS A 141 -8.13 -12.55 -8.68
C LYS A 141 -7.26 -11.34 -9.01
N LEU A 142 -7.26 -10.91 -10.26
CA LEU A 142 -6.55 -9.73 -10.72
C LEU A 142 -7.08 -8.46 -10.04
N CYS A 143 -8.39 -8.22 -10.02
CA CYS A 143 -8.98 -7.08 -9.32
C CYS A 143 -8.63 -7.07 -7.82
N ARG A 144 -8.58 -8.25 -7.18
CA ARG A 144 -8.11 -8.40 -5.78
C ARG A 144 -6.63 -8.02 -5.63
N GLN A 145 -5.76 -8.47 -6.52
CA GLN A 145 -4.34 -8.10 -6.52
C GLN A 145 -4.17 -6.59 -6.72
N LEU A 146 -4.83 -6.02 -7.72
CA LEU A 146 -4.74 -4.58 -8.00
C LEU A 146 -5.27 -3.73 -6.84
N THR A 147 -6.39 -4.16 -6.23
CA THR A 147 -6.89 -3.55 -4.98
C THR A 147 -5.84 -3.61 -3.88
N TYR A 148 -5.15 -4.74 -3.72
CA TYR A 148 -4.11 -4.89 -2.71
C TYR A 148 -2.92 -3.94 -2.92
N HIS A 149 -2.44 -3.80 -4.16
CA HIS A 149 -1.31 -2.92 -4.50
C HIS A 149 -1.63 -1.43 -4.33
N LEU A 150 -2.87 -1.03 -4.61
CA LEU A 150 -3.27 0.37 -4.50
C LEU A 150 -3.71 0.77 -3.08
N SER A 151 -3.82 -0.17 -2.15
CA SER A 151 -4.34 0.05 -0.79
C SER A 151 -3.25 0.00 0.29
N PRO A 152 -3.51 0.54 1.50
CA PRO A 152 -2.63 0.43 2.67
C PRO A 152 -2.48 -1.00 3.27
N HIS A 153 -2.65 -2.06 2.48
CA HIS A 153 -2.86 -3.42 2.99
C HIS A 153 -1.59 -4.22 3.37
N SER A 154 -0.39 -3.82 2.92
CA SER A 154 0.84 -4.60 3.14
C SER A 154 1.47 -4.38 4.53
N GLN A 155 1.33 -3.21 5.15
CA GLN A 155 1.98 -2.91 6.44
C GLN A 155 1.03 -3.08 7.64
N TRP A 156 -0.26 -2.79 7.48
CA TRP A 156 -1.23 -2.80 8.57
C TRP A 156 -1.60 -4.18 9.14
N ARG A 157 -1.52 -5.25 8.34
CA ARG A 157 -1.77 -6.60 8.87
C ARG A 157 -0.67 -7.07 9.83
N ARG A 158 0.55 -6.53 9.75
CA ARG A 158 1.67 -6.98 10.58
C ARG A 158 1.62 -6.46 12.02
N GLN A 159 0.93 -5.36 12.30
CA GLN A 159 1.00 -4.69 13.61
C GLN A 159 -0.30 -4.69 14.44
N GLY A 160 -1.40 -5.30 13.96
CA GLY A 160 -2.67 -5.35 14.72
C GLY A 160 -3.34 -3.98 14.97
N ILE A 161 -2.86 -2.95 14.27
CA ILE A 161 -3.22 -1.53 14.43
C ILE A 161 -4.66 -1.23 13.98
N MET A 162 -5.25 -2.02 13.08
CA MET A 162 -6.62 -1.81 12.57
C MET A 162 -7.73 -1.92 13.64
N LYS A 163 -7.41 -2.33 14.88
CA LYS A 163 -8.37 -2.37 16.00
C LYS A 163 -8.27 -1.18 16.96
N ARG A 164 -7.29 -0.29 16.78
CA ARG A 164 -6.99 0.80 17.70
C ARG A 164 -7.36 2.16 17.09
N LYS A 165 -7.64 3.16 17.93
CA LYS A 165 -7.93 4.52 17.47
C LYS A 165 -6.65 5.13 16.86
N PRO A 166 -6.72 5.87 15.72
CA PRO A 166 -5.53 6.45 15.07
C PRO A 166 -4.59 7.21 16.01
N GLN A 167 -5.16 8.03 16.89
CA GLN A 167 -4.44 8.79 17.92
C GLN A 167 -3.64 7.90 18.89
N SER A 168 -4.15 6.73 19.24
CA SER A 168 -3.44 5.78 20.11
C SER A 168 -2.29 5.08 19.38
N CYS A 169 -2.43 4.83 18.08
CA CYS A 169 -1.37 4.25 17.25
C CYS A 169 -0.25 5.27 17.03
N LEU A 170 -0.61 6.51 16.68
CA LEU A 170 0.35 7.61 16.53
C LEU A 170 1.16 7.79 17.82
N LYS A 171 0.49 7.89 18.97
CA LYS A 171 1.16 8.01 20.26
C LYS A 171 2.11 6.85 20.54
N ALA A 172 1.73 5.62 20.18
CA ALA A 172 2.58 4.45 20.39
C ALA A 172 3.86 4.51 19.55
N VAL A 173 3.78 4.94 18.28
CA VAL A 173 4.96 5.10 17.42
C VAL A 173 5.87 6.23 17.94
N LEU A 174 5.29 7.37 18.33
CA LEU A 174 6.05 8.55 18.77
C LEU A 174 6.59 8.47 20.21
N MET A 175 6.30 7.40 20.96
CA MET A 175 6.72 7.25 22.37
C MET A 175 8.10 6.57 22.56
N GLY A 176 8.69 6.02 21.50
CA GLY A 176 9.95 5.28 21.55
C GLY A 176 11.07 5.94 20.74
N LYS A 177 12.18 5.22 20.55
CA LYS A 177 13.14 5.52 19.47
C LYS A 177 12.66 4.85 18.17
N PRO A 178 13.01 5.38 16.99
CA PRO A 178 12.71 4.70 15.73
C PRO A 178 13.30 3.29 15.77
N GLN A 179 12.47 2.28 15.47
CA GLN A 179 12.93 0.91 15.35
C GLN A 179 13.59 0.76 13.98
N ASP A 180 14.78 0.17 13.94
CA ASP A 180 15.53 -0.03 12.69
C ASP A 180 15.67 1.27 11.89
N ASN A 181 15.94 2.38 12.62
CA ASN A 181 16.04 3.74 12.10
C ASN A 181 14.86 4.24 11.24
N THR A 182 13.72 3.55 11.32
CA THR A 182 12.55 3.80 10.52
C THR A 182 11.43 4.43 11.35
N VAL A 183 10.85 5.50 10.82
CA VAL A 183 9.62 6.12 11.35
C VAL A 183 8.47 5.77 10.43
N ASP A 184 7.75 4.70 10.76
CA ASP A 184 6.59 4.24 10.01
C ASP A 184 5.30 4.76 10.65
N LEU A 185 4.63 5.68 9.96
CA LEU A 185 3.30 6.21 10.31
C LEU A 185 2.25 5.79 9.28
N SER A 186 2.58 4.85 8.39
CA SER A 186 1.76 4.52 7.25
C SER A 186 0.36 4.05 7.64
N GLY A 187 -0.63 4.54 6.88
CA GLY A 187 -2.04 4.32 7.08
C GLY A 187 -2.65 5.13 8.23
N ILE A 188 -1.89 5.67 9.18
CA ILE A 188 -2.44 6.47 10.28
C ILE A 188 -2.88 7.83 9.70
N PRO A 189 -4.19 8.16 9.66
CA PRO A 189 -4.63 9.44 9.13
C PRO A 189 -4.13 10.56 10.06
N LEU A 190 -3.30 11.44 9.52
CA LEU A 190 -2.74 12.56 10.26
C LEU A 190 -3.68 13.76 10.17
N THR A 191 -3.73 14.53 11.26
CA THR A 191 -4.39 15.84 11.28
C THR A 191 -3.36 16.94 11.49
N LEU A 192 -3.74 18.20 11.24
CA LEU A 192 -2.85 19.35 11.50
C LEU A 192 -2.29 19.37 12.93
N LYS A 193 -3.09 18.95 13.93
CA LYS A 193 -2.66 18.87 15.34
C LYS A 193 -1.62 17.79 15.60
N ASP A 194 -1.57 16.77 14.74
CA ASP A 194 -0.61 15.69 14.86
C ASP A 194 0.77 16.10 14.33
N LEU A 195 0.82 17.06 13.41
CA LEU A 195 2.07 17.49 12.76
C LEU A 195 3.06 18.08 13.76
N ASP A 196 2.61 18.87 14.74
CA ASP A 196 3.49 19.42 15.77
C ASP A 196 4.21 18.32 16.56
N ARG A 197 3.49 17.22 16.84
CA ARG A 197 4.04 16.06 17.56
C ARG A 197 5.02 15.29 16.68
N VAL A 198 4.68 15.08 15.41
CA VAL A 198 5.55 14.41 14.44
C VAL A 198 6.82 15.23 14.23
N THR A 199 6.71 16.53 13.98
CA THR A 199 7.84 17.46 13.85
C THR A 199 8.75 17.41 15.07
N SER A 200 8.18 17.51 16.27
CA SER A 200 8.95 17.42 17.52
C SER A 200 9.69 16.08 17.59
N TYR A 201 9.01 14.98 17.31
CA TYR A 201 9.62 13.64 17.35
C TYR A 201 10.78 13.48 16.35
N LEU A 202 10.59 13.94 15.11
CA LEU A 202 11.63 13.90 14.06
C LEU A 202 12.87 14.70 14.48
N GLN A 203 12.68 15.86 15.09
CA GLN A 203 13.78 16.70 15.59
C GLN A 203 14.53 16.03 16.74
N HIS A 204 13.81 15.42 17.70
CA HIS A 204 14.43 14.74 18.84
C HIS A 204 15.18 13.46 18.44
N SER A 205 14.77 12.82 17.35
CA SER A 205 15.33 11.56 16.85
C SER A 205 16.20 11.74 15.61
N SER A 206 16.62 12.97 15.26
CA SER A 206 17.20 13.33 13.97
C SER A 206 18.38 12.43 13.54
N GLU A 207 19.28 12.14 14.46
CA GLU A 207 20.51 11.36 14.23
C GLU A 207 20.25 9.86 13.98
N HIS A 208 19.02 9.37 14.21
CA HIS A 208 18.70 7.94 14.17
C HIS A 208 17.67 7.59 13.10
N ILE A 209 17.35 8.52 12.19
CA ILE A 209 16.32 8.31 11.17
C ILE A 209 16.97 8.22 9.80
N ASP A 210 16.88 7.05 9.17
CA ASP A 210 17.25 6.85 7.77
C ASP A 210 16.03 6.74 6.84
N THR A 211 14.87 6.38 7.39
CA THR A 211 13.65 6.10 6.63
C THR A 211 12.43 6.69 7.31
N VAL A 212 11.61 7.40 6.55
CA VAL A 212 10.33 7.94 7.00
C VAL A 212 9.23 7.48 6.05
N GLU A 213 8.26 6.75 6.58
CA GLU A 213 7.11 6.25 5.83
C GLU A 213 5.83 6.94 6.28
N LEU A 214 5.25 7.71 5.37
CA LEU A 214 4.03 8.50 5.55
C LEU A 214 2.97 8.06 4.52
N CYS A 215 2.99 6.80 4.11
CA CYS A 215 2.10 6.28 3.08
C CYS A 215 0.65 6.27 3.56
N PHE A 216 -0.32 6.70 2.75
CA PHE A 216 -1.75 6.65 3.10
C PHE A 216 -2.11 7.33 4.42
N THR A 217 -1.48 8.47 4.72
CA THR A 217 -1.68 9.23 5.97
C THR A 217 -2.65 10.41 5.81
N GLU A 218 -3.33 10.51 4.67
CA GLU A 218 -4.20 11.63 4.28
C GLU A 218 -3.45 12.98 4.17
N LEU A 219 -2.12 12.97 4.04
CA LEU A 219 -1.34 14.19 3.90
C LEU A 219 -1.80 15.01 2.69
N THR A 220 -2.03 16.30 2.94
CA THR A 220 -2.26 17.31 1.90
C THR A 220 -0.98 18.12 1.67
N ASP A 221 -0.94 18.90 0.59
CA ASP A 221 0.22 19.75 0.28
C ASP A 221 0.60 20.66 1.45
N ASP A 222 -0.39 21.33 2.08
CA ASP A 222 -0.15 22.22 3.23
C ASP A 222 0.45 21.48 4.42
N MET A 223 0.01 20.25 4.68
CA MET A 223 0.53 19.44 5.78
C MET A 223 1.97 19.01 5.50
N LEU A 224 2.28 18.61 4.26
CA LEU A 224 3.64 18.25 3.87
C LEU A 224 4.56 19.47 3.93
N LEU A 225 4.11 20.65 3.50
CA LEU A 225 4.87 21.90 3.63
C LEU A 225 5.20 22.23 5.11
N GLN A 226 4.29 21.93 6.05
CA GLN A 226 4.57 22.10 7.49
C GLN A 226 5.59 21.10 8.04
N LEU A 227 5.60 19.86 7.53
CA LEU A 227 6.58 18.84 7.93
C LEU A 227 7.95 19.03 7.26
N LEU A 228 7.98 19.65 6.08
CA LEU A 228 9.17 19.75 5.24
C LEU A 228 10.39 20.33 5.95
N PRO A 229 10.30 21.40 6.78
CA PRO A 229 11.44 21.92 7.54
C PRO A 229 12.05 20.91 8.52
N ALA A 230 11.26 20.00 9.09
CA ALA A 230 11.74 18.96 9.99
C ALA A 230 12.36 17.79 9.21
N LEU A 231 11.73 17.39 8.11
CA LEU A 231 12.19 16.29 7.26
C LEU A 231 13.51 16.64 6.55
N CYS A 232 13.63 17.85 6.02
CA CYS A 232 14.77 18.21 5.18
C CYS A 232 16.06 18.45 5.95
N VAL A 233 16.03 18.54 7.28
CA VAL A 233 17.23 18.69 8.11
C VAL A 233 17.73 17.37 8.70
N LEU A 234 17.02 16.26 8.47
CA LEU A 234 17.43 14.94 8.94
C LEU A 234 18.74 14.53 8.25
N PRO A 235 19.85 14.32 9.00
CA PRO A 235 21.17 14.12 8.43
C PRO A 235 21.31 12.79 7.69
N HIS A 236 20.60 11.75 8.14
CA HIS A 236 20.73 10.39 7.63
C HIS A 236 19.53 9.93 6.79
N LEU A 237 18.52 10.78 6.59
CA LEU A 237 17.33 10.40 5.82
C LEU A 237 17.70 10.07 4.38
N THR A 238 17.55 8.80 4.03
CA THR A 238 17.77 8.25 2.68
C THR A 238 16.46 8.02 1.94
N THR A 239 15.41 7.63 2.66
CA THR A 239 14.15 7.15 2.08
C THR A 239 12.96 7.90 2.67
N LEU A 240 12.17 8.55 1.82
CA LEU A 240 10.93 9.23 2.20
C LEU A 240 9.75 8.70 1.38
N SER A 241 8.83 7.98 2.02
CA SER A 241 7.68 7.39 1.34
C SER A 241 6.42 8.22 1.58
N LEU A 242 5.87 8.81 0.51
CA LEU A 242 4.69 9.68 0.52
C LEU A 242 3.56 9.11 -0.36
N ASN A 243 3.60 7.80 -0.63
CA ASN A 243 2.66 7.11 -1.50
C ASN A 243 1.21 7.19 -0.98
N GLY A 244 0.24 7.33 -1.87
CA GLY A 244 -1.17 7.15 -1.51
C GLY A 244 -1.79 8.27 -0.68
N ASN A 245 -1.22 9.47 -0.71
CA ASN A 245 -1.71 10.65 -0.01
C ASN A 245 -2.58 11.54 -0.89
N ARG A 246 -2.97 12.71 -0.36
CA ARG A 246 -3.72 13.75 -1.07
C ARG A 246 -2.81 14.83 -1.64
N LEU A 247 -1.57 14.48 -1.98
CA LEU A 247 -0.62 15.41 -2.55
C LEU A 247 -0.97 15.71 -4.00
N THR A 248 -0.78 16.96 -4.40
CA THR A 248 -0.97 17.41 -5.78
C THR A 248 0.36 17.75 -6.42
N LYS A 249 0.39 17.89 -7.75
CA LYS A 249 1.58 18.33 -8.50
C LYS A 249 2.13 19.68 -8.04
N ALA A 250 1.36 20.49 -7.30
CA ALA A 250 1.84 21.75 -6.75
C ALA A 250 3.05 21.54 -5.82
N ILE A 251 3.05 20.47 -5.03
CA ILE A 251 4.12 20.17 -4.06
C ILE A 251 5.45 19.86 -4.74
N LEU A 252 5.45 19.43 -6.00
CA LEU A 252 6.66 19.08 -6.73
C LEU A 252 7.59 20.28 -6.88
N ARG A 253 7.03 21.50 -7.04
CA ARG A 253 7.84 22.72 -7.10
C ARG A 253 8.58 22.94 -5.79
N ASP A 254 7.87 22.89 -4.67
CA ASP A 254 8.42 23.15 -3.34
C ASP A 254 9.44 22.07 -2.92
N LEU A 255 9.18 20.80 -3.23
CA LEU A 255 10.16 19.73 -3.04
C LEU A 255 11.40 19.92 -3.93
N THR A 256 11.21 20.32 -5.19
CA THR A 256 12.32 20.59 -6.12
C THR A 256 13.19 21.73 -5.62
N GLU A 257 12.61 22.86 -5.21
CA GLU A 257 13.37 23.99 -4.65
C GLU A 257 14.11 23.59 -3.37
N THR A 258 13.49 22.77 -2.53
CA THR A 258 14.12 22.24 -1.31
C THR A 258 15.35 21.38 -1.65
N LEU A 259 15.24 20.51 -2.66
CA LEU A 259 16.35 19.66 -3.12
C LEU A 259 17.48 20.44 -3.82
N LYS A 260 17.26 21.70 -4.25
CA LYS A 260 18.35 22.51 -4.81
C LYS A 260 19.37 22.93 -3.75
N ASP A 261 18.95 23.09 -2.50
CA ASP A 261 19.82 23.45 -1.39
C ASP A 261 20.60 22.22 -0.90
N PRO A 262 21.94 22.17 -1.01
CA PRO A 262 22.75 21.02 -0.57
C PRO A 262 22.68 20.75 0.94
N LYS A 263 22.28 21.74 1.75
CA LYS A 263 22.10 21.55 3.20
C LYS A 263 20.77 20.87 3.54
N LYS A 264 19.82 20.88 2.61
CA LYS A 264 18.51 20.24 2.76
C LYS A 264 18.55 18.87 2.09
N PHE A 265 18.05 17.89 2.83
CA PHE A 265 18.12 16.48 2.49
C PHE A 265 19.54 16.05 2.09
N PRO A 266 20.50 16.08 3.02
CA PRO A 266 21.90 15.82 2.71
C PRO A 266 22.15 14.41 2.18
N SER A 267 21.33 13.43 2.60
CA SER A 267 21.52 12.00 2.31
C SER A 267 20.36 11.37 1.52
N ILE A 268 19.34 12.14 1.11
CA ILE A 268 18.14 11.57 0.49
C ILE A 268 18.48 10.93 -0.85
N THR A 269 17.98 9.72 -1.07
CA THR A 269 18.17 8.98 -2.32
C THR A 269 16.85 8.61 -2.98
N TRP A 270 15.79 8.46 -2.18
CA TRP A 270 14.50 7.99 -2.63
C TRP A 270 13.36 8.83 -2.05
N ILE A 271 12.46 9.28 -2.92
CA ILE A 271 11.17 9.87 -2.53
C ILE A 271 10.07 9.19 -3.34
N ASP A 272 9.21 8.41 -2.69
CA ASP A 272 8.05 7.77 -3.33
C ASP A 272 6.84 8.71 -3.31
N LEU A 273 6.39 9.13 -4.49
CA LEU A 273 5.22 9.99 -4.68
C LEU A 273 4.08 9.29 -5.44
N GLY A 274 4.13 7.97 -5.58
CA GLY A 274 3.12 7.17 -6.26
C GLY A 274 1.73 7.30 -5.64
N ASN A 275 0.71 6.94 -6.42
CA ASN A 275 -0.68 6.80 -5.96
C ASN A 275 -1.27 8.09 -5.31
N ASN A 276 -0.75 9.28 -5.61
CA ASN A 276 -1.25 10.59 -5.14
C ASN A 276 -2.40 11.14 -6.03
N VAL A 277 -2.81 12.41 -5.84
CA VAL A 277 -3.99 12.99 -6.52
C VAL A 277 -3.76 13.15 -8.02
N ASP A 278 -2.77 13.95 -8.41
CA ASP A 278 -2.46 14.29 -9.80
C ASP A 278 -0.94 14.34 -10.07
N ILE A 279 -0.16 13.60 -9.28
CA ILE A 279 1.27 13.41 -9.48
C ILE A 279 1.47 12.16 -10.35
N PHE A 280 1.64 12.36 -11.65
CA PHE A 280 1.78 11.27 -12.63
C PHE A 280 3.23 11.03 -13.06
N SER A 281 4.06 12.06 -12.96
CA SER A 281 5.48 12.01 -13.31
C SER A 281 6.28 13.00 -12.47
N LEU A 282 7.59 12.76 -12.39
CA LEU A 282 8.51 13.64 -11.68
C LEU A 282 9.24 14.58 -12.65
N PRO A 283 9.29 15.91 -12.38
CA PRO A 283 9.99 16.86 -13.24
C PRO A 283 11.50 16.57 -13.34
N GLN A 284 12.09 16.79 -14.52
CA GLN A 284 13.55 16.61 -14.72
C GLN A 284 14.41 17.33 -13.66
N PRO A 285 14.13 18.58 -13.25
CA PRO A 285 14.92 19.24 -12.20
C PRO A 285 14.86 18.53 -10.84
N PHE A 286 13.73 17.92 -10.50
CA PHE A 286 13.58 17.11 -9.29
C PHE A 286 14.51 15.89 -9.35
N LEU A 287 14.43 15.14 -10.45
CA LEU A 287 15.23 13.94 -10.69
C LEU A 287 16.74 14.23 -10.69
N VAL A 288 17.16 15.31 -11.36
CA VAL A 288 18.57 15.73 -11.36
C VAL A 288 19.05 16.09 -9.95
N SER A 289 18.23 16.79 -9.17
CA SER A 289 18.58 17.20 -7.81
C SER A 289 18.69 16.00 -6.87
N LEU A 290 17.79 15.02 -6.99
CA LEU A 290 17.87 13.75 -6.26
C LEU A 290 19.10 12.94 -6.67
N LYS A 291 19.41 12.82 -7.97
CA LYS A 291 20.59 12.09 -8.46
C LYS A 291 21.91 12.65 -7.92
N ARG A 292 22.00 13.98 -7.74
CA ARG A 292 23.17 14.64 -7.14
C ARG A 292 23.42 14.22 -5.69
N ARG A 293 22.40 13.74 -4.98
CA ARG A 293 22.52 13.19 -3.61
C ARG A 293 22.96 11.73 -3.60
N CYS A 294 22.89 11.02 -4.74
CA CYS A 294 23.27 9.61 -4.90
C CYS A 294 24.52 9.42 -5.79
N PRO A 295 25.68 10.07 -5.57
CA PRO A 295 26.81 9.99 -6.50
C PRO A 295 27.38 8.57 -6.69
N LYS A 296 27.12 7.64 -5.75
CA LYS A 296 27.61 6.25 -5.80
C LYS A 296 26.73 5.29 -6.63
N GLN A 297 25.51 5.68 -7.00
CA GLN A 297 24.63 4.89 -7.87
C GLN A 297 24.54 5.62 -9.21
N GLY A 298 25.14 5.07 -10.27
CA GLY A 298 25.20 5.69 -11.61
C GLY A 298 23.83 6.05 -12.21
N ASN A 299 22.75 5.48 -11.68
CA ASN A 299 21.35 5.73 -12.03
C ASN A 299 20.54 6.14 -10.80
N LEU A 300 19.51 6.97 -11.00
CA LEU A 300 18.51 7.25 -9.97
C LEU A 300 17.94 5.92 -9.47
N PRO A 301 17.87 5.66 -8.15
CA PRO A 301 17.40 4.37 -7.66
C PRO A 301 16.04 4.09 -8.25
N THR A 302 15.93 3.09 -9.13
CA THR A 302 14.65 2.50 -9.57
C THR A 302 13.89 2.03 -8.32
N ILE A 303 12.55 1.91 -8.40
CA ILE A 303 11.70 1.58 -7.23
C ILE A 303 12.39 0.47 -6.47
N LEU A 304 12.67 0.66 -5.18
CA LEU A 304 13.48 -0.23 -4.34
C LEU A 304 13.33 -1.67 -4.81
N GLU A 305 14.24 -2.10 -5.68
CA GLU A 305 14.33 -3.48 -6.07
C GLU A 305 14.77 -4.13 -4.78
N PHE A 306 13.90 -4.96 -4.21
CA PHE A 306 14.32 -5.93 -3.20
C PHE A 306 15.36 -6.81 -3.90
N GLY A 307 16.61 -6.35 -3.86
CA GLY A 307 17.75 -7.09 -4.35
C GLY A 307 17.91 -8.30 -3.46
N GLU A 308 17.48 -9.45 -3.95
CA GLU A 308 18.13 -10.71 -3.64
C GLU A 308 19.60 -10.56 -4.04
N GLY A 309 20.43 -10.14 -3.10
CA GLY A 309 21.86 -9.96 -3.29
C GLY A 309 22.60 -10.68 -2.20
N GLN A 310 23.05 -11.91 -2.48
CA GLN A 310 24.42 -12.38 -2.33
C GLN A 310 24.48 -13.91 -2.45
N VAL A 311 24.48 -14.42 -3.68
CA VAL A 311 25.06 -15.75 -3.98
C VAL A 311 25.81 -15.67 -5.30
N SER A 312 26.93 -14.97 -5.31
CA SER A 312 27.96 -15.12 -6.34
C SER A 312 29.15 -14.25 -5.96
N ASP A 313 30.02 -14.77 -5.10
CA ASP A 313 31.44 -14.40 -4.99
C ASP A 313 32.14 -15.31 -3.97
N LEU A 314 32.13 -16.63 -4.20
CA LEU A 314 32.97 -17.58 -3.43
C LEU A 314 33.50 -18.78 -4.23
N GLU A 315 33.49 -18.77 -5.56
CA GLU A 315 34.13 -19.82 -6.35
C GLU A 315 35.11 -19.22 -7.36
N SER A 316 36.22 -18.67 -6.86
CA SER A 316 37.42 -18.39 -7.66
C SER A 316 38.64 -18.24 -6.74
N GLN A 317 38.87 -19.21 -5.87
CA GLN A 317 40.19 -19.40 -5.28
C GLN A 317 40.35 -20.84 -4.76
N ASP A 318 40.59 -21.76 -5.70
CA ASP A 318 41.39 -22.95 -5.41
C ASP A 318 42.16 -23.30 -6.70
N GLY A 319 43.46 -23.02 -6.66
CA GLY A 319 44.44 -23.21 -7.72
C GLY A 319 45.83 -23.11 -7.11
#